data_AF-A0AAP0RHB5-F1
#
_entry.id   AF-A0AAP0RHB5-F1
#
_cell.length_a   1.000
_cell.length_b   1.000
_cell.length_c   1.000
_cell.angle_alpha   90.00
_cell.angle_beta   90.00
_cell.angle_gamma   90.00
#
_symmetry.space_group_name_H-M   'P 1'
#
loop_
_entity.id
_entity.type
_entity.pdbx_description
1 polymer ?
#
loop_
_entity_poly.entity_id
_entity_poly.type
_entity_poly.pdbx_seq_one_letter_code
_entity_poly.pdbx_strand_id
1 'polypeptide(L)'
;MKDAMFYVKRLAEFMGYPFSLEEEKEGAVQKIVKLCSFENLSNLEVNNMVGDRVAYNAFFRKGKVGDWENYLTAHMAECLDQISEQKLGPFGFSFTSSN
;
A
#
# COMPACT_ATOMS: atom_id res chain seq x y z
N MET A 1 2.57 1.17 -6.59
CA MET A 1 1.20 0.72 -6.26
C MET A 1 0.31 1.15 -7.41
N LYS A 2 -0.25 0.21 -8.16
CA LYS A 2 -1.12 0.49 -9.30
C LYS A 2 -2.59 0.35 -8.85
N ASP A 3 -3.49 1.05 -9.53
CA ASP A 3 -4.95 0.84 -9.41
C ASP A 3 -5.61 1.22 -8.07
N ALA A 4 -5.03 2.14 -7.30
CA ALA A 4 -5.59 2.58 -6.01
C ALA A 4 -7.07 3.02 -6.10
N MET A 5 -7.45 3.76 -7.16
CA MET A 5 -8.84 4.18 -7.37
C MET A 5 -9.80 3.01 -7.53
N PHE A 6 -9.39 1.96 -8.25
CA PHE A 6 -10.19 0.77 -8.45
C PHE A 6 -10.43 0.03 -7.12
N TYR A 7 -9.36 -0.16 -6.34
CA TYR A 7 -9.47 -0.85 -5.05
C TYR A 7 -10.24 -0.03 -4.00
N VAL A 8 -10.14 1.30 -4.03
CA VAL A 8 -10.95 2.18 -3.17
C VAL A 8 -12.43 2.04 -3.48
N LYS A 9 -12.82 2.01 -4.77
CA LYS A 9 -14.22 1.76 -5.16
C LYS A 9 -14.71 0.38 -4.71
N ARG A 10 -13.91 -0.67 -4.97
CA ARG A 10 -14.24 -2.03 -4.52
C ARG A 10 -14.39 -2.15 -3.00
N LEU A 11 -13.56 -1.43 -2.24
CA LEU A 11 -13.66 -1.40 -0.78
C LEU A 11 -14.95 -0.71 -0.33
N ALA A 12 -15.30 0.40 -0.96
CA ALA A 12 -16.52 1.14 -0.65
C ALA A 12 -17.78 0.29 -0.95
N GLU A 13 -17.80 -0.41 -2.07
CA GLU A 13 -18.83 -1.42 -2.40
C GLU A 13 -18.92 -2.51 -1.32
N PHE A 14 -17.78 -3.09 -0.94
CA PHE A 14 -17.73 -4.14 0.08
C PHE A 14 -18.25 -3.67 1.45
N MET A 15 -18.01 -2.41 1.80
CA MET A 15 -18.50 -1.81 3.05
C MET A 15 -19.98 -1.42 3.00
N GLY A 16 -20.65 -1.57 1.86
CA GLY A 16 -22.05 -1.16 1.68
C GLY A 16 -22.24 0.32 1.35
N TYR A 17 -21.17 1.02 0.98
CA TYR A 17 -21.16 2.45 0.62
C TYR A 17 -20.57 2.66 -0.79
N PRO A 18 -21.15 2.07 -1.85
CA PRO A 18 -20.64 2.27 -3.20
C PRO A 18 -20.72 3.76 -3.60
N PHE A 19 -19.73 4.23 -4.36
CA PHE A 19 -19.77 5.59 -4.89
C PHE A 19 -20.89 5.75 -5.92
N SER A 20 -21.62 6.84 -5.84
CA SER A 20 -22.56 7.27 -6.86
C SER A 20 -21.84 7.84 -8.10
N LEU A 21 -22.53 7.84 -9.24
CA LEU A 21 -22.00 8.44 -10.47
C LEU A 21 -21.65 9.93 -10.29
N GLU A 22 -22.37 10.64 -9.43
CA GLU A 22 -22.11 12.06 -9.18
C GLU A 22 -20.83 12.24 -8.35
N GLU A 23 -20.66 11.48 -7.27
CA GLU A 23 -19.42 11.49 -6.47
C GLU A 23 -18.19 11.15 -7.32
N GLU A 24 -18.33 10.18 -8.23
CA GLU A 24 -17.26 9.83 -9.16
C GLU A 24 -16.93 10.99 -10.13
N LYS A 25 -17.95 11.63 -10.70
CA LYS A 25 -17.78 12.81 -11.59
C LYS A 25 -17.16 13.99 -10.85
N GLU A 26 -17.54 14.22 -9.60
CA GLU A 26 -16.97 15.24 -8.72
C GLU A 26 -15.56 14.90 -8.20
N GLY A 27 -15.05 13.72 -8.57
CA GLY A 27 -13.69 13.28 -8.26
C GLY A 27 -13.49 12.84 -6.81
N ALA A 28 -14.54 12.38 -6.12
CA ALA A 28 -14.48 11.95 -4.73
C ALA A 28 -13.43 10.85 -4.51
N VAL A 29 -13.37 9.87 -5.42
CA VAL A 29 -12.40 8.75 -5.34
C VAL A 29 -10.96 9.27 -5.43
N GLN A 30 -10.69 10.21 -6.33
CA GLN A 30 -9.38 10.84 -6.51
C GLN A 30 -8.99 11.64 -5.28
N LYS A 31 -9.95 12.39 -4.70
CA LYS A 31 -9.74 13.15 -3.46
C LYS A 31 -9.39 12.23 -2.29
N ILE A 32 -10.08 11.09 -2.13
CA ILE A 32 -9.78 10.09 -1.10
C ILE A 32 -8.40 9.48 -1.32
N VAL A 33 -8.09 9.03 -2.54
CA VAL A 33 -6.76 8.48 -2.86
C VAL A 33 -5.65 9.49 -2.58
N LYS A 34 -5.85 10.76 -2.91
CA LYS A 34 -4.89 11.84 -2.63
C LYS A 34 -4.75 12.07 -1.12
N LEU A 35 -5.87 12.18 -0.40
CA LEU A 35 -5.89 12.41 1.05
C LEU A 35 -5.18 11.28 1.81
N CYS A 36 -5.40 10.02 1.41
CA CYS A 36 -4.82 8.85 2.02
C CYS A 36 -3.49 8.42 1.39
N SER A 37 -2.93 9.20 0.47
CA SER A 37 -1.66 8.87 -0.19
C SER A 37 -0.50 8.86 0.80
N PHE A 38 0.52 8.04 0.52
CA PHE A 38 1.74 8.01 1.31
C PHE A 38 2.36 9.41 1.43
N GLU A 39 2.45 10.14 0.31
CA GLU A 39 3.00 11.49 0.27
C GLU A 39 2.22 12.48 1.15
N ASN A 40 0.89 12.46 1.10
CA ASN A 40 0.10 13.36 1.92
C ASN A 40 0.23 13.01 3.41
N LEU A 41 0.05 11.73 3.76
CA LEU A 41 0.05 11.29 5.15
C LEU A 41 1.44 11.39 5.81
N SER A 42 2.52 11.07 5.09
CA SER A 42 3.88 11.15 5.64
C SER A 42 4.31 12.57 6.00
N ASN A 43 3.69 13.58 5.36
CA ASN A 43 4.06 14.98 5.50
C ASN A 43 3.18 15.75 6.50
N LEU A 44 2.18 15.12 7.12
CA LEU A 44 1.36 15.77 8.15
C LEU A 44 2.19 16.06 9.40
N GLU A 45 2.01 17.24 10.01
CA GLU A 45 2.80 17.69 11.17
C GLU A 45 2.76 16.70 12.34
N VAL A 46 1.59 16.10 12.61
CA VAL A 46 1.41 15.07 13.65
C VAL A 46 2.32 13.86 13.44
N ASN A 47 2.64 13.53 12.19
CA ASN A 47 3.50 12.40 11.83
C ASN A 47 4.99 12.74 11.90
N ASN A 48 5.34 14.01 12.10
CA ASN A 48 6.72 14.46 12.36
C ASN A 48 7.01 14.65 13.86
N MET A 49 6.04 14.38 14.73
CA MET A 49 6.21 14.46 16.18
C MET A 49 6.81 13.15 16.73
N VAL A 50 7.52 13.26 17.86
CA VAL A 50 8.00 12.09 18.60
C VAL A 50 6.89 11.63 19.54
N GLY A 51 6.26 10.50 19.26
CA GLY A 51 5.36 9.84 20.20
C GLY A 51 6.13 9.26 21.38
N ASP A 52 5.42 8.94 22.47
CA ASP A 52 5.95 8.58 23.80
C ASP A 52 6.96 7.40 23.82
N ARG A 53 7.12 6.66 22.71
CA ARG A 53 8.05 5.51 22.57
C ARG A 53 8.63 5.30 21.17
N VAL A 54 7.97 5.78 20.12
CA VAL A 54 8.39 5.66 18.72
C VAL A 54 7.99 6.96 18.00
N ALA A 55 8.91 7.55 17.24
CA ALA A 55 8.60 8.72 16.44
C ALA A 55 7.54 8.37 15.39
N TYR A 56 6.52 9.22 15.20
CA TYR A 56 5.42 8.91 14.28
C TYR A 56 5.90 8.75 12.82
N ASN A 57 7.06 9.33 12.48
CA ASN A 57 7.70 9.15 11.19
C ASN A 57 8.19 7.71 10.94
N ALA A 58 8.31 6.88 11.99
CA ALA A 58 8.68 5.48 11.86
C ALA A 58 7.61 4.66 11.10
N PHE A 59 6.35 5.10 11.12
CA PHE A 59 5.27 4.46 10.36
C PHE A 59 5.35 4.74 8.85
N PHE A 60 5.99 5.84 8.43
CA PHE A 60 6.07 6.29 7.04
C PHE A 60 7.52 6.31 6.53
N ARG A 61 8.11 5.13 6.29
CA ARG A 61 9.54 5.00 5.93
C ARG A 61 9.88 5.40 4.49
N LYS A 62 9.38 4.66 3.49
CA LYS A 62 9.65 4.92 2.05
C LYS A 62 8.45 4.74 1.13
N GLY A 63 7.49 3.85 1.47
CA GLY A 63 6.29 3.64 0.65
C GLY A 63 6.55 3.09 -0.75
N LYS A 64 7.68 2.40 -0.98
CA LYS A 64 8.11 1.91 -2.30
C LYS A 64 8.14 0.38 -2.35
N VAL A 65 7.63 -0.15 -3.47
CA VAL A 65 7.82 -1.56 -3.85
C VAL A 65 9.27 -1.73 -4.33
N GLY A 66 9.90 -2.87 -4.05
CA GLY A 66 11.28 -3.17 -4.47
C GLY A 66 12.36 -2.70 -3.50
N ASP A 67 12.02 -1.95 -2.44
CA ASP A 67 13.04 -1.42 -1.51
C ASP A 67 13.84 -2.50 -0.76
N TRP A 68 13.39 -3.76 -0.78
CA TRP A 68 14.10 -4.91 -0.23
C TRP A 68 15.48 -5.13 -0.88
N GLU A 69 15.66 -4.72 -2.14
CA GLU A 69 16.93 -4.85 -2.88
C GLU A 69 18.09 -4.11 -2.20
N ASN A 70 17.79 -3.09 -1.40
CA ASN A 70 18.79 -2.35 -0.63
C ASN A 70 19.32 -3.13 0.58
N TYR A 71 18.71 -4.26 0.93
CA TYR A 71 18.96 -4.98 2.19
C TYR A 71 19.22 -6.48 2.00
N LEU A 72 18.64 -7.11 0.97
CA LEU A 72 18.80 -8.54 0.73
C LEU A 72 19.75 -8.81 -0.44
N THR A 73 20.55 -9.86 -0.30
CA THR A 73 21.27 -10.43 -1.45
C THR A 73 20.32 -11.18 -2.37
N ALA A 74 20.71 -11.38 -3.63
CA ALA A 74 19.93 -12.16 -4.59
C ALA A 74 19.57 -13.56 -4.07
N HIS A 75 20.52 -14.24 -3.42
CA HIS A 75 20.28 -15.55 -2.81
C HIS A 75 19.22 -15.50 -1.70
N MET A 76 19.24 -14.48 -0.84
CA MET A 76 18.24 -14.32 0.23
C MET A 76 16.84 -14.07 -0.35
N ALA A 77 16.75 -13.28 -1.42
CA ALA A 77 15.49 -13.02 -2.11
C ALA A 77 14.93 -14.29 -2.77
N GLU A 78 15.77 -15.04 -3.49
CA GLU A 78 15.37 -16.31 -4.10
C GLU A 78 14.88 -17.32 -3.05
N CYS A 79 15.56 -17.41 -1.90
CA CYS A 79 15.11 -18.24 -0.79
C CYS A 79 13.70 -17.83 -0.30
N LEU A 80 13.41 -16.53 -0.20
CA LEU A 80 12.09 -16.03 0.20
C LEU A 80 11.02 -16.28 -0.86
N ASP A 81 11.36 -16.14 -2.14
CA ASP A 81 10.46 -16.43 -3.25
C ASP A 81 10.05 -17.91 -3.25
N GLN A 82 11.01 -18.82 -3.06
CA GLN A 82 10.75 -20.26 -2.95
C GLN A 82 9.86 -20.61 -1.75
N ILE A 83 10.13 -20.02 -0.57
CA ILE A 83 9.29 -20.23 0.61
C ILE A 83 7.86 -19.73 0.34
N SER A 84 7.73 -18.57 -0.29
CA SER A 84 6.42 -17.97 -0.61
C SER A 84 5.62 -18.86 -1.56
N GLU A 85 6.23 -19.35 -2.64
CA GLU A 85 5.59 -20.26 -3.59
C GLU A 85 5.17 -21.57 -2.91
N GLN A 86 6.06 -22.18 -2.12
CA GLN A 86 5.76 -23.43 -1.41
C GLN A 86 4.61 -23.30 -0.41
N LYS A 87 4.49 -22.14 0.27
CA LYS A 87 3.50 -21.94 1.34
C LYS A 87 2.18 -21.37 0.83
N LEU A 88 2.21 -20.54 -0.21
CA LEU A 88 1.06 -19.74 -0.66
C LEU A 88 0.53 -20.21 -2.02
N GLY A 89 1.39 -20.77 -2.89
CA GLY A 89 1.03 -21.31 -4.19
C GLY A 89 -0.09 -22.37 -4.15
N PRO A 90 -0.11 -23.33 -3.20
CA PRO A 90 -1.21 -24.29 -3.06
C PRO A 90 -2.59 -23.67 -2.81
N PHE A 91 -2.64 -22.42 -2.34
CA PHE A 91 -3.87 -21.66 -2.12
C PHE A 91 -4.19 -20.70 -3.27
N GLY A 92 -3.44 -20.76 -4.38
CA GLY A 92 -3.62 -19.92 -5.56
C GLY A 92 -3.07 -18.50 -5.40
N PHE A 93 -2.25 -18.25 -4.38
CA PHE A 93 -1.61 -16.95 -4.20
C PHE A 93 -0.26 -16.93 -4.92
N SER A 94 -0.12 -16.00 -5.86
CA SER A 94 1.13 -15.69 -6.53
C SER A 94 1.33 -14.18 -6.53
N PHE A 95 2.57 -13.73 -6.35
CA PHE A 95 2.92 -12.32 -6.30
C PHE A 95 3.83 -12.00 -7.48
N THR A 96 3.46 -10.98 -8.26
CA THR A 96 4.32 -10.48 -9.33
C THR A 96 5.28 -9.44 -8.77
N SER A 97 6.58 -9.67 -8.89
CA SER A 97 7.60 -8.63 -8.71
C SER A 97 7.36 -7.56 -9.76
N SER A 98 6.81 -6.41 -9.34
CA SER A 98 6.57 -5.28 -10.23
C SER A 98 7.87 -4.49 -10.38
N ASN A 99 8.48 -4.53 -11.56
CA ASN A 99 9.34 -3.45 -12.04
C ASN A 99 8.47 -2.25 -12.49
#